data_AF-A0A5B2VGB9-F1
#
_entry.id   AF-A0A5B2VGB9-F1
#
_cell.length_a   1.000
_cell.length_b   1.000
_cell.length_c   1.000
_cell.angle_alpha   90.00
_cell.angle_beta   90.00
_cell.angle_gamma   90.00
#
_symmetry.space_group_name_H-M   'P 1'
#
loop_
_entity.id
_entity.type
_entity.pdbx_description
1 polymer ?
#
loop_
_entity_poly.entity_id
_entity_poly.type
_entity_poly.pdbx_seq_one_letter_code
_entity_poly.pdbx_strand_id
1 'polypeptide(L)'
;MEQLGLLFQGFAVALEPQNFVLMVIGIVLGVVIGVLPGLGGANGVAILLPLTFSLPPVSAVILLSCIYWGALFGGAITSILFNIPGEPWSVATTFDGYPMAQQGRAAEALTAAFTSSFVGAFFAIVLITFVAPAVAGFALKFGPPEFFAVMFLAFASFVGMSRTAPMKTLTAMMLGFLLAAVGMDTVTGQLRMTFGSVELMRGFDFLVLVIGLFGISEILLSIEEGLAFRGKQARITLSTVLRTWRELPRYWAISLRSSLIGCWMGITPAGATPASFMSYGVAKKMSRHGADFGKGRIEGVIAPETAAHAAGTSALLPMLALGVPGSPTAAVLLGGLMMWGLQPGPMLFVEQKDFVWGLIASMYMGNLVGLAIVLACVPAFAAILRIPFAVVASTILVVCAIGAYTVHNAWFDILLMLVFGVVGYVLKKLDYPLAPMVLALVLGDRTEQAFRQSLLMSQGDVAIFWANPLVATIMAAGIALLVWPLANWAWGQIGALARPKITETP
;
A
#
# COMPACT_ATOMS: atom_id res chain seq x y z
N MET A 1 -15.01 0.38 -26.50
CA MET A 1 -14.68 1.66 -27.15
C MET A 1 -14.89 2.85 -26.23
N GLU A 2 -15.97 2.90 -25.43
CA GLU A 2 -16.22 3.98 -24.46
C GLU A 2 -15.09 4.19 -23.43
N GLN A 3 -14.58 3.11 -22.82
CA GLN A 3 -13.45 3.16 -21.87
C GLN A 3 -12.18 3.78 -22.48
N LEU A 4 -11.91 3.52 -23.76
CA LEU A 4 -10.75 4.11 -24.43
C LEU A 4 -10.95 5.61 -24.66
N GLY A 5 -12.17 6.04 -24.99
CA GLY A 5 -12.52 7.47 -25.10
C GLY A 5 -12.36 8.20 -23.76
N LEU A 6 -12.85 7.61 -22.68
CA LEU A 6 -12.69 8.14 -21.32
C LEU A 6 -11.22 8.17 -20.88
N LEU A 7 -10.43 7.17 -21.28
CA LEU A 7 -8.99 7.15 -21.03
C LEU A 7 -8.26 8.28 -21.78
N PHE A 8 -8.60 8.54 -23.04
CA PHE A 8 -8.03 9.68 -23.78
C PHE A 8 -8.34 11.02 -23.12
N GLN A 9 -9.56 11.20 -22.60
CA GLN A 9 -9.92 12.37 -21.79
C GLN A 9 -9.09 12.42 -20.50
N GLY A 10 -8.90 11.29 -19.83
CA GLY A 10 -8.02 11.20 -18.66
C GLY A 10 -6.58 11.61 -18.96
N PHE A 11 -6.03 11.22 -20.12
CA PHE A 11 -4.70 11.66 -20.54
C PHE A 11 -4.65 13.17 -20.79
N ALA A 12 -5.71 13.78 -21.34
CA ALA A 12 -5.77 15.23 -21.49
C ALA A 12 -5.68 15.94 -20.13
N VAL A 13 -6.42 15.45 -19.12
CA VAL A 13 -6.37 15.97 -17.75
C VAL A 13 -4.98 15.75 -17.12
N ALA A 14 -4.41 14.55 -17.24
CA ALA A 14 -3.11 14.24 -16.64
C ALA A 14 -1.94 15.02 -17.27
N LEU A 15 -2.06 15.39 -18.55
CA LEU A 15 -1.07 16.17 -19.30
C LEU A 15 -1.24 17.68 -19.16
N GLU A 16 -2.28 18.16 -18.46
CA GLU A 16 -2.38 19.57 -18.12
C GLU A 16 -1.10 20.03 -17.39
N PRO A 17 -0.57 21.23 -17.68
CA PRO A 17 0.74 21.64 -17.17
C PRO A 17 0.87 21.53 -15.65
N GLN A 18 -0.17 21.91 -14.91
CA GLN A 18 -0.20 21.80 -13.45
C GLN A 18 -0.13 20.35 -12.97
N ASN A 19 -0.96 19.47 -13.54
CA ASN A 19 -1.01 18.05 -13.17
C ASN A 19 0.29 17.32 -13.56
N PHE A 20 0.85 17.66 -14.72
CA PHE A 20 2.12 17.10 -15.17
C PHE A 20 3.29 17.50 -14.25
N VAL A 21 3.37 18.77 -13.86
CA VAL A 21 4.39 19.25 -12.90
C VAL A 21 4.22 18.56 -11.54
N LEU A 22 2.99 18.47 -11.03
CA LEU A 22 2.72 17.79 -9.76
C LEU A 22 3.01 16.29 -9.82
N MET A 23 2.77 15.63 -10.96
CA MET A 23 3.17 14.24 -11.19
C MET A 23 4.69 14.09 -11.10
N VAL A 24 5.46 14.95 -11.78
CA VAL A 24 6.94 14.93 -11.72
C VAL A 24 7.43 15.17 -10.29
N ILE A 25 6.89 16.18 -9.60
CA ILE A 25 7.22 16.47 -8.20
C ILE A 25 6.89 15.26 -7.32
N GLY A 26 5.71 14.67 -7.50
CA GLY A 26 5.27 13.51 -6.73
C GLY A 26 6.19 12.31 -6.92
N ILE A 27 6.59 12.00 -8.15
CA ILE A 27 7.56 10.94 -8.43
C ILE A 27 8.89 11.24 -7.73
N VAL A 28 9.43 12.46 -7.86
CA VAL A 28 10.72 12.81 -7.27
C VAL A 28 10.67 12.70 -5.75
N LEU A 29 9.65 13.29 -5.11
CA LEU A 29 9.45 13.19 -3.65
C LEU A 29 9.25 11.74 -3.22
N GLY A 30 8.46 10.98 -3.98
CA GLY A 30 8.26 9.55 -3.75
C GLY A 30 9.57 8.77 -3.77
N VAL A 31 10.39 8.96 -4.79
CA VAL A 31 11.70 8.29 -4.89
C VAL A 31 12.61 8.70 -3.73
N VAL A 32 12.63 9.99 -3.36
CA VAL A 32 13.37 10.46 -2.17
C VAL A 32 12.91 9.71 -0.92
N ILE A 33 11.60 9.59 -0.72
CA ILE A 33 11.03 8.87 0.42
C ILE A 33 11.36 7.37 0.38
N GLY A 34 11.20 6.71 -0.77
CA GLY A 34 11.48 5.27 -0.91
C GLY A 34 12.96 4.91 -0.76
N VAL A 35 13.85 5.86 -1.03
CA VAL A 35 15.28 5.71 -0.78
C VAL A 35 15.63 5.88 0.70
N LEU A 36 14.78 6.52 1.51
CA LEU A 36 15.02 6.62 2.94
C LEU A 36 14.48 5.36 3.64
N PRO A 37 15.34 4.56 4.31
CA PRO A 37 14.89 3.36 5.00
C PRO A 37 13.78 3.67 5.99
N GLY A 38 12.76 2.80 6.04
CA GLY A 38 11.63 2.93 6.96
C GLY A 38 10.51 3.87 6.49
N LEU A 39 10.80 4.95 5.76
CA LEU A 39 9.76 5.93 5.41
C LEU A 39 8.72 5.38 4.41
N GLY A 40 9.11 4.64 3.38
CA GLY A 40 8.19 3.86 2.55
C GLY A 40 7.00 4.60 1.90
N GLY A 41 6.20 3.87 1.12
CA GLY A 41 5.05 4.45 0.41
C GLY A 41 3.93 5.00 1.32
N ALA A 42 3.56 4.27 2.38
CA ALA A 42 2.46 4.65 3.26
C ALA A 42 2.79 5.90 4.11
N ASN A 43 3.99 5.96 4.71
CA ASN A 43 4.38 7.15 5.47
C ASN A 43 4.62 8.33 4.52
N GLY A 44 5.17 8.10 3.33
CA GLY A 44 5.35 9.14 2.32
C GLY A 44 4.05 9.83 1.91
N VAL A 45 3.02 9.04 1.59
CA VAL A 45 1.69 9.58 1.29
C VAL A 45 1.12 10.29 2.52
N ALA A 46 1.22 9.70 3.72
CA ALA A 46 0.70 10.31 4.94
C ALA A 46 1.32 11.68 5.26
N ILE A 47 2.64 11.80 5.15
CA ILE A 47 3.41 13.02 5.45
C ILE A 47 3.08 14.14 4.47
N LEU A 48 2.88 13.81 3.19
CA LEU A 48 2.68 14.79 2.12
C LEU A 48 1.20 15.10 1.86
N LEU A 49 0.29 14.32 2.43
CA LEU A 49 -1.15 14.53 2.30
C LEU A 49 -1.63 15.94 2.70
N PRO A 50 -1.13 16.58 3.77
CA PRO A 50 -1.53 17.95 4.10
C PRO A 50 -1.21 18.99 3.03
N LEU A 51 -0.13 18.78 2.26
CA LEU A 51 0.27 19.70 1.19
C LEU A 51 -0.72 19.71 0.02
N THR A 52 -1.67 18.77 0.00
CA THR A 52 -2.63 18.60 -1.08
C THR A 52 -3.93 19.36 -0.86
N PHE A 53 -4.15 19.93 0.32
CA PHE A 53 -5.42 20.58 0.69
C PHE A 53 -5.74 21.83 -0.13
N SER A 54 -4.70 22.52 -0.58
CA SER A 54 -4.85 23.69 -1.46
C SER A 54 -4.97 23.29 -2.94
N LEU A 55 -4.93 22.00 -3.27
CA LEU A 55 -4.98 21.51 -4.64
C LEU A 55 -6.37 20.99 -5.01
N PRO A 56 -6.76 21.09 -6.29
CA PRO A 56 -7.93 20.37 -6.79
C PRO A 56 -7.80 18.86 -6.54
N PRO A 57 -8.89 18.12 -6.25
CA PRO A 57 -8.83 16.70 -5.90
C PRO A 57 -8.10 15.83 -6.93
N VAL A 58 -8.26 16.14 -8.23
CA VAL A 58 -7.55 15.43 -9.31
C VAL A 58 -6.04 15.64 -9.20
N SER A 59 -5.60 16.90 -9.06
CA SER A 59 -4.18 17.25 -8.88
C SER A 59 -3.60 16.63 -7.61
N ALA A 60 -4.38 16.63 -6.52
CA ALA A 60 -4.02 16.05 -5.24
C ALA A 60 -3.80 14.54 -5.32
N VAL A 61 -4.73 13.79 -5.92
CA VAL A 61 -4.59 12.34 -6.07
C VAL A 61 -3.45 11.98 -7.02
N ILE A 62 -3.22 12.77 -8.08
CA ILE A 62 -2.10 12.56 -9.01
C ILE A 62 -0.77 12.69 -8.24
N LEU A 63 -0.62 13.75 -7.45
CA LEU A 63 0.56 13.97 -6.62
C LEU A 63 0.79 12.80 -5.65
N LEU A 64 -0.21 12.42 -4.85
CA LEU A 64 -0.09 11.34 -3.86
C LEU A 64 0.14 9.96 -4.49
N SER A 65 -0.52 9.66 -5.60
CA SER A 65 -0.30 8.41 -6.33
C SER A 65 1.11 8.36 -6.91
N CYS A 66 1.61 9.48 -7.41
CA CYS A 66 2.98 9.58 -7.91
C CYS A 66 4.04 9.48 -6.80
N ILE A 67 3.75 9.97 -5.59
CA ILE A 67 4.56 9.72 -4.40
C ILE A 67 4.63 8.22 -4.11
N TYR A 68 3.49 7.54 -4.17
CA TYR A 68 3.46 6.09 -3.97
C TYR A 68 4.27 5.34 -5.04
N TRP A 69 4.11 5.67 -6.33
CA TRP A 69 4.90 5.04 -7.41
C TRP A 69 6.39 5.32 -7.27
N GLY A 70 6.75 6.56 -6.96
CA GLY A 70 8.13 6.95 -6.69
C GLY A 70 8.74 6.17 -5.54
N ALA A 71 8.00 5.98 -4.43
CA ALA A 71 8.46 5.22 -3.28
C ALA A 71 8.77 3.77 -3.64
N LEU A 72 7.89 3.11 -4.41
CA LEU A 72 8.12 1.76 -4.89
C LEU A 72 9.42 1.65 -5.72
N PHE A 73 9.70 2.62 -6.61
CA PHE A 73 10.98 2.64 -7.33
C PHE A 73 12.18 2.92 -6.41
N GLY A 74 12.03 3.81 -5.43
CA GLY A 74 13.09 4.17 -4.48
C GLY A 74 13.61 2.98 -3.68
N GLY A 75 12.70 2.10 -3.22
CA GLY A 75 13.04 0.90 -2.45
C GLY A 75 13.98 -0.07 -3.17
N ALA A 76 13.92 -0.13 -4.51
CA ALA A 76 14.83 -0.96 -5.30
C ALA A 76 16.28 -0.43 -5.26
N ILE A 77 16.48 0.89 -5.18
CA ILE A 77 17.82 1.51 -5.14
C ILE A 77 18.56 1.08 -3.87
N THR A 78 17.91 1.21 -2.72
CA THR A 78 18.47 0.86 -1.41
C THR A 78 18.69 -0.64 -1.26
N SER A 79 17.73 -1.43 -1.73
CA SER A 79 17.82 -2.90 -1.73
C SER A 79 19.01 -3.41 -2.55
N ILE A 80 19.20 -2.89 -3.76
CA ILE A 80 20.24 -3.37 -4.69
C ILE A 80 21.63 -2.84 -4.31
N LEU A 81 21.76 -1.57 -3.90
CA LEU A 81 23.07 -0.95 -3.68
C LEU A 81 23.59 -1.09 -2.24
N PHE A 82 22.69 -1.15 -1.26
CA PHE A 82 23.03 -1.07 0.15
C PHE A 82 22.60 -2.31 0.96
N ASN A 83 21.82 -3.23 0.38
CA ASN A 83 21.21 -4.36 1.10
C ASN A 83 20.34 -3.91 2.29
N ILE A 84 19.78 -2.71 2.20
CA ILE A 84 18.89 -2.14 3.21
C ILE A 84 17.54 -1.95 2.50
N PRO A 85 16.61 -2.91 2.61
CA PRO A 85 15.32 -2.79 1.94
C PRO A 85 14.55 -1.60 2.54
N GLY A 86 14.11 -0.68 1.69
CA GLY A 86 13.26 0.44 2.10
C GLY A 86 11.90 -0.03 2.61
N GLU A 87 11.37 -1.10 2.01
CA GLU A 87 10.07 -1.67 2.34
C GLU A 87 10.07 -3.21 2.35
N PRO A 88 9.10 -3.85 3.05
CA PRO A 88 9.10 -5.29 3.25
C PRO A 88 9.01 -6.13 1.96
N TRP A 89 8.42 -5.58 0.88
CA TRP A 89 8.33 -6.28 -0.41
C TRP A 89 9.65 -6.28 -1.18
N SER A 90 10.52 -5.30 -0.98
CA SER A 90 11.83 -5.21 -1.66
C SER A 90 12.88 -6.11 -1.03
N VAL A 91 12.58 -6.73 0.12
CA VAL A 91 13.44 -7.75 0.75
C VAL A 91 13.79 -8.87 -0.23
N ALA A 92 12.82 -9.37 -0.99
CA ALA A 92 13.10 -10.44 -1.97
C ALA A 92 14.06 -9.98 -3.09
N THR A 93 14.00 -8.71 -3.47
CA THR A 93 14.93 -8.10 -4.45
C THR A 93 16.36 -8.10 -3.93
N THR A 94 16.59 -7.96 -2.63
CA THR A 94 17.94 -7.99 -2.04
C THR A 94 18.66 -9.31 -2.30
N PHE A 95 17.91 -10.43 -2.38
CA PHE A 95 18.46 -11.77 -2.49
C PHE A 95 19.35 -11.94 -3.73
N ASP A 96 18.98 -11.34 -4.86
CA ASP A 96 19.77 -11.41 -6.09
C ASP A 96 20.29 -10.04 -6.54
N GLY A 97 19.55 -8.96 -6.27
CA GLY A 97 19.93 -7.60 -6.64
C GLY A 97 21.23 -7.14 -5.98
N TYR A 98 21.38 -7.35 -4.67
CA TYR A 98 22.60 -6.97 -3.97
C TYR A 98 23.82 -7.80 -4.40
N PRO A 99 23.76 -9.14 -4.53
CA PRO A 99 24.83 -9.92 -5.13
C PRO A 99 25.22 -9.47 -6.56
N MET A 100 24.26 -9.11 -7.41
CA MET A 100 24.56 -8.52 -8.73
C MET A 100 25.36 -7.22 -8.59
N ALA A 101 24.97 -6.34 -7.67
CA ALA A 101 25.72 -5.11 -7.40
C ALA A 101 27.14 -5.39 -6.89
N GLN A 102 27.31 -6.40 -6.04
CA GLN A 102 28.63 -6.83 -5.54
C GLN A 102 29.54 -7.31 -6.67
N GLN A 103 28.98 -7.96 -7.69
CA GLN A 103 29.67 -8.44 -8.89
C GLN A 103 29.93 -7.33 -9.93
N GLY A 104 29.68 -6.06 -9.61
CA GLY A 104 29.85 -4.94 -10.55
C GLY A 104 28.71 -4.79 -11.56
N ARG A 105 27.62 -5.56 -11.41
CA ARG A 105 26.43 -5.55 -12.29
C ARG A 105 25.29 -4.69 -11.70
N ALA A 106 25.62 -3.68 -10.90
CA ALA A 106 24.62 -2.81 -10.25
C ALA A 106 23.70 -2.10 -11.24
N ALA A 107 24.26 -1.55 -12.32
CA ALA A 107 23.47 -0.86 -13.36
C ALA A 107 22.52 -1.80 -14.09
N GLU A 108 22.93 -3.06 -14.33
CA GLU A 108 22.09 -4.10 -14.91
C GLU A 108 20.95 -4.48 -13.97
N ALA A 109 21.24 -4.68 -12.68
CA ALA A 109 20.25 -5.00 -11.65
C ALA A 109 19.21 -3.88 -11.50
N LEU A 110 19.64 -2.62 -11.42
CA LEU A 110 18.74 -1.46 -11.30
C LEU A 110 17.90 -1.28 -12.56
N THR A 111 18.49 -1.42 -13.74
CA THR A 111 17.73 -1.32 -15.00
C THR A 111 16.68 -2.42 -15.09
N ALA A 112 17.05 -3.66 -14.72
CA ALA A 112 16.13 -4.79 -14.68
C ALA A 112 15.00 -4.54 -13.70
N ALA A 113 15.32 -4.10 -12.47
CA ALA A 113 14.34 -3.77 -11.44
C ALA A 113 13.35 -2.73 -11.95
N PHE A 114 13.78 -1.51 -12.28
CA PHE A 114 12.87 -0.44 -12.70
C PHE A 114 12.03 -0.79 -13.93
N THR A 115 12.62 -1.48 -14.92
CA THR A 115 11.87 -1.88 -16.10
C THR A 115 10.84 -2.96 -15.75
N SER A 116 11.20 -3.92 -14.90
CA SER A 116 10.28 -4.98 -14.44
C SER A 116 9.16 -4.44 -13.54
N SER A 117 9.44 -3.42 -12.73
CA SER A 117 8.50 -2.62 -11.95
C SER A 117 7.49 -1.93 -12.86
N PHE A 118 7.98 -1.23 -13.90
CA PHE A 118 7.14 -0.60 -14.92
C PHE A 118 6.23 -1.62 -15.63
N VAL A 119 6.76 -2.78 -16.03
CA VAL A 119 5.96 -3.84 -16.68
C VAL A 119 4.87 -4.37 -15.75
N GLY A 120 5.18 -4.57 -14.46
CA GLY A 120 4.22 -5.00 -13.45
C GLY A 120 3.09 -3.98 -13.25
N ALA A 121 3.46 -2.72 -13.04
CA ALA A 121 2.52 -1.62 -12.91
C ALA A 121 1.67 -1.48 -14.19
N PHE A 122 2.28 -1.45 -15.37
CA PHE A 122 1.57 -1.34 -16.65
C PHE A 122 0.50 -2.43 -16.81
N PHE A 123 0.85 -3.69 -16.53
CA PHE A 123 -0.12 -4.79 -16.59
C PHE A 123 -1.28 -4.59 -15.61
N ALA A 124 -1.00 -4.15 -14.39
CA ALA A 124 -2.03 -3.86 -13.40
C ALA A 124 -2.90 -2.65 -13.77
N ILE A 125 -2.35 -1.60 -14.39
CA ILE A 125 -3.12 -0.44 -14.86
C ILE A 125 -4.04 -0.86 -16.01
N VAL A 126 -3.56 -1.69 -16.95
CA VAL A 126 -4.39 -2.28 -18.00
C VAL A 126 -5.54 -3.06 -17.39
N LEU A 127 -5.26 -3.92 -16.40
CA LEU A 127 -6.29 -4.64 -15.66
C LEU A 127 -7.31 -3.67 -15.03
N ILE A 128 -6.86 -2.63 -14.32
CA ILE A 128 -7.75 -1.62 -13.71
C ILE A 128 -8.62 -0.93 -14.75
N THR A 129 -8.05 -0.53 -15.88
CA THR A 129 -8.72 0.20 -16.96
C THR A 129 -9.96 -0.55 -17.46
N PHE A 130 -9.86 -1.87 -17.58
CA PHE A 130 -10.94 -2.70 -18.11
C PHE A 130 -11.83 -3.33 -17.02
N VAL A 131 -11.25 -3.72 -15.89
CA VAL A 131 -11.95 -4.47 -14.83
C VAL A 131 -12.64 -3.54 -13.83
N ALA A 132 -12.05 -2.38 -13.50
CA ALA A 132 -12.62 -1.51 -12.47
C ALA A 132 -14.02 -1.00 -12.81
N PRO A 133 -14.33 -0.55 -14.06
CA PRO A 133 -15.70 -0.17 -14.42
C PRO A 133 -16.69 -1.34 -14.34
N ALA A 134 -16.26 -2.56 -14.67
CA ALA A 134 -17.11 -3.75 -14.59
C ALA A 134 -17.42 -4.10 -13.12
N VAL A 135 -16.43 -4.02 -12.24
CA VAL A 135 -16.60 -4.24 -10.80
C VAL A 135 -17.49 -3.15 -10.19
N ALA A 136 -17.28 -1.88 -10.55
CA ALA A 136 -18.12 -0.77 -10.11
C ALA A 136 -19.58 -0.96 -10.58
N GLY A 137 -19.80 -1.33 -11.85
CA GLY A 137 -21.15 -1.61 -12.37
C GLY A 137 -21.84 -2.78 -11.66
N PHE A 138 -21.09 -3.81 -11.24
CA PHE A 138 -21.61 -4.89 -10.42
C PHE A 138 -21.95 -4.41 -9.00
N ALA A 139 -21.09 -3.59 -8.39
CA ALA A 139 -21.27 -3.05 -7.06
C ALA A 139 -22.40 -2.03 -6.94
N LEU A 140 -22.87 -1.42 -8.04
CA LEU A 140 -24.11 -0.59 -8.04
C LEU A 140 -25.35 -1.38 -7.58
N LYS A 141 -25.31 -2.71 -7.60
CA LYS A 141 -26.41 -3.59 -7.16
C LYS A 141 -26.36 -3.91 -5.67
N PHE A 142 -25.34 -3.45 -4.96
CA PHE A 142 -25.11 -3.82 -3.57
C PHE A 142 -25.98 -3.00 -2.63
N GLY A 143 -26.59 -3.66 -1.65
CA GLY A 143 -27.23 -3.03 -0.51
C GLY A 143 -26.28 -2.99 0.70
N PRO A 144 -26.79 -2.53 1.86
CA PRO A 144 -26.03 -2.53 3.10
C PRO A 144 -25.42 -3.90 3.49
N PRO A 145 -26.11 -5.05 3.32
CA PRO A 145 -25.54 -6.36 3.68
C PRO A 145 -24.32 -6.72 2.84
N GLU A 146 -24.34 -6.44 1.54
CA GLU A 146 -23.23 -6.68 0.62
C GLU A 146 -22.03 -5.80 0.95
N PHE A 147 -22.24 -4.50 1.20
CA PHE A 147 -21.16 -3.60 1.59
C PHE A 147 -20.53 -4.02 2.92
N PHE A 148 -21.35 -4.41 3.91
CA PHE A 148 -20.84 -4.96 5.16
C PHE A 148 -20.00 -6.21 4.92
N ALA A 149 -20.48 -7.15 4.11
CA ALA A 149 -19.75 -8.38 3.80
C ALA A 149 -18.40 -8.12 3.12
N VAL A 150 -18.34 -7.16 2.20
CA VAL A 150 -17.08 -6.77 1.53
C VAL A 150 -16.09 -6.15 2.52
N MET A 151 -16.54 -5.25 3.40
CA MET A 151 -15.69 -4.67 4.44
C MET A 151 -15.25 -5.75 5.45
N PHE A 152 -16.14 -6.65 5.85
CA PHE A 152 -15.82 -7.78 6.71
C PHE A 152 -14.76 -8.70 6.09
N LEU A 153 -14.90 -9.04 4.80
CA LEU A 153 -13.90 -9.80 4.06
C LEU A 153 -12.55 -9.06 4.03
N ALA A 154 -12.56 -7.73 3.87
CA ALA A 154 -11.36 -6.92 3.93
C ALA A 154 -10.63 -7.06 5.27
N PHE A 155 -11.31 -6.82 6.39
CA PHE A 155 -10.72 -6.98 7.72
C PHE A 155 -10.26 -8.41 7.97
N ALA A 156 -11.06 -9.41 7.61
CA ALA A 156 -10.72 -10.81 7.77
C ALA A 156 -9.48 -11.21 6.96
N SER A 157 -9.31 -10.66 5.76
CA SER A 157 -8.13 -10.96 4.93
C SER A 157 -6.84 -10.43 5.53
N PHE A 158 -6.85 -9.28 6.22
CA PHE A 158 -5.69 -8.80 6.98
C PHE A 158 -5.32 -9.77 8.12
N VAL A 159 -6.28 -10.45 8.74
CA VAL A 159 -6.02 -11.46 9.77
C VAL A 159 -5.51 -12.77 9.16
N GLY A 160 -6.15 -13.24 8.08
CA GLY A 160 -5.88 -14.53 7.47
C GLY A 160 -4.62 -14.58 6.60
N MET A 161 -4.24 -13.45 6.00
CA MET A 161 -3.18 -13.38 4.98
C MET A 161 -1.93 -12.61 5.44
N SER A 162 -2.00 -11.85 6.54
CA SER A 162 -0.83 -11.17 7.07
C SER A 162 0.17 -12.17 7.66
N ARG A 163 1.46 -11.85 7.53
CA ARG A 163 2.55 -12.62 8.15
C ARG A 163 2.68 -12.33 9.66
N THR A 164 2.07 -11.26 10.14
CA THR A 164 2.03 -10.91 11.57
C THR A 164 1.16 -11.86 12.36
N ALA A 165 1.41 -11.96 13.67
CA ALA A 165 0.57 -12.77 14.55
C ALA A 165 -0.91 -12.32 14.44
N PRO A 166 -1.86 -13.24 14.17
CA PRO A 166 -3.27 -12.91 13.95
C PRO A 166 -3.89 -12.08 15.09
N MET A 167 -3.53 -12.39 16.33
CA MET A 167 -4.01 -11.66 17.51
C MET A 167 -3.48 -10.22 17.57
N LYS A 168 -2.24 -9.96 17.11
CA LYS A 168 -1.70 -8.60 17.01
C LYS A 168 -2.46 -7.80 15.95
N THR A 169 -2.74 -8.42 14.80
CA THR A 169 -3.57 -7.81 13.75
C THR A 169 -4.98 -7.48 14.26
N LEU A 170 -5.64 -8.43 14.94
CA LEU A 170 -6.97 -8.23 15.48
C LEU A 170 -6.99 -7.11 16.52
N THR A 171 -6.03 -7.10 17.44
CA THR A 171 -5.90 -6.04 18.47
C THR A 171 -5.70 -4.66 17.81
N ALA A 172 -4.84 -4.57 16.79
CA ALA A 172 -4.62 -3.34 16.06
C ALA A 172 -5.91 -2.83 15.37
N MET A 173 -6.68 -3.73 14.74
CA MET A 173 -7.99 -3.36 14.16
C MET A 173 -8.98 -2.91 15.23
N MET A 174 -9.08 -3.61 16.36
CA MET A 174 -9.98 -3.24 17.46
C MET A 174 -9.62 -1.86 18.04
N LEU A 175 -8.33 -1.53 18.15
CA LEU A 175 -7.89 -0.19 18.51
C LEU A 175 -8.33 0.83 17.46
N GLY A 176 -8.22 0.52 16.17
CA GLY A 176 -8.70 1.40 15.09
C GLY A 176 -10.21 1.64 15.15
N PHE A 177 -11.01 0.59 15.35
CA PHE A 177 -12.46 0.72 15.55
C PHE A 177 -12.82 1.51 16.81
N LEU A 178 -12.08 1.32 17.90
CA LEU A 178 -12.26 2.08 19.13
C LEU A 178 -12.03 3.58 18.89
N LEU A 179 -10.97 3.92 18.14
CA LEU A 179 -10.66 5.31 17.78
C LEU A 179 -11.71 5.92 16.84
N ALA A 180 -12.20 5.15 15.86
CA ALA A 180 -13.28 5.58 14.97
C ALA A 180 -14.60 5.84 15.72
N ALA A 181 -14.91 5.03 16.75
CA ALA A 181 -16.15 5.16 17.51
C ALA A 181 -16.21 6.40 18.43
N VAL A 182 -15.11 7.14 18.60
CA VAL A 182 -15.03 8.34 19.43
C VAL A 182 -15.64 9.52 18.69
N GLY A 183 -16.59 10.22 19.31
CA GLY A 183 -17.25 11.39 18.72
C GLY A 183 -18.77 11.22 18.66
N MET A 184 -19.39 11.85 17.66
CA MET A 184 -20.84 11.81 17.47
C MET A 184 -21.25 10.62 16.58
N ASP A 185 -22.15 9.78 17.06
CA ASP A 185 -22.75 8.69 16.25
C ASP A 185 -23.64 9.29 15.15
N THR A 186 -23.30 9.01 13.89
CA THR A 186 -24.06 9.51 12.74
C THR A 186 -25.47 8.93 12.63
N VAL A 187 -25.75 7.79 13.28
CA VAL A 187 -27.06 7.12 13.21
C VAL A 187 -27.98 7.55 14.35
N THR A 188 -27.46 7.76 15.58
CA THR A 188 -28.29 8.12 16.75
C THR A 188 -28.13 9.57 17.20
N GLY A 189 -27.07 10.27 16.76
CA GLY A 189 -26.69 11.58 17.26
C GLY A 189 -26.09 11.57 18.68
N GLN A 190 -25.90 10.41 19.30
CA GLN A 190 -25.34 10.32 20.65
C GLN A 190 -23.82 10.52 20.64
N LEU A 191 -23.31 11.17 21.68
CA LEU A 191 -21.88 11.33 21.92
C LEU A 191 -21.31 10.06 22.56
N ARG A 192 -20.25 9.51 21.96
CA ARG A 192 -19.57 8.29 22.39
C ARG A 192 -18.13 8.60 22.75
N MET A 193 -17.70 8.13 23.94
CA MET A 193 -16.31 8.20 24.38
C MET A 193 -15.69 9.61 24.37
N THR A 194 -16.51 10.66 24.53
CA THR A 194 -16.03 12.06 24.56
C THR A 194 -15.53 12.48 25.94
N PHE A 195 -15.87 11.74 27.00
CA PHE A 195 -15.46 11.99 28.39
C PHE A 195 -15.65 13.43 28.87
N GLY A 196 -16.66 14.14 28.34
CA GLY A 196 -16.94 15.54 28.66
C GLY A 196 -16.02 16.57 27.97
N SER A 197 -15.10 16.13 27.12
CA SER A 197 -14.25 17.01 26.31
C SER A 197 -14.97 17.47 25.04
N VAL A 198 -14.98 18.78 24.81
CA VAL A 198 -15.55 19.39 23.60
C VAL A 198 -14.74 19.02 22.35
N GLU A 199 -13.42 18.92 22.48
CA GLU A 199 -12.55 18.55 21.36
C GLU A 199 -12.83 17.12 20.88
N LEU A 200 -13.11 16.19 21.81
CA LEU A 200 -13.44 14.81 21.46
C LEU A 200 -14.84 14.64 20.87
N MET A 201 -15.71 15.66 20.90
CA MET A 201 -17.01 15.60 20.23
C MET A 201 -16.87 15.46 18.70
N ARG A 202 -15.77 15.98 18.15
CA ARG A 202 -15.45 15.87 16.72
C ARG A 202 -14.86 14.50 16.36
N GLY A 203 -14.51 13.69 17.34
CA GLY A 203 -13.74 12.47 17.16
C GLY A 203 -12.27 12.75 16.90
N PHE A 204 -11.51 11.68 16.60
CA PHE A 204 -10.13 11.84 16.19
C PHE A 204 -10.05 12.00 14.67
N ASP A 205 -9.36 13.05 14.24
CA ASP A 205 -9.15 13.28 12.82
C ASP A 205 -8.22 12.22 12.21
N PHE A 206 -8.65 11.66 11.08
CA PHE A 206 -7.94 10.62 10.37
C PHE A 206 -6.52 11.07 9.96
N LEU A 207 -6.37 12.28 9.44
CA LEU A 207 -5.08 12.78 8.97
C LEU A 207 -4.13 12.93 10.14
N VAL A 208 -4.58 13.58 11.22
CA VAL A 208 -3.76 13.80 12.42
C VAL A 208 -3.25 12.47 12.97
N LEU A 209 -4.12 11.47 13.05
CA LEU A 209 -3.79 10.11 13.46
C LEU A 209 -2.78 9.47 12.53
N VAL A 210 -2.98 9.51 11.23
CA VAL A 210 -2.07 8.87 10.26
C VAL A 210 -0.71 9.55 10.25
N ILE A 211 -0.63 10.88 10.34
CA ILE A 211 0.65 11.58 10.46
C ILE A 211 1.41 11.12 11.71
N GLY A 212 0.74 11.03 12.86
CA GLY A 212 1.35 10.49 14.08
C GLY A 212 1.79 9.04 13.90
N LEU A 213 0.84 8.17 13.59
CA LEU A 213 1.01 6.73 13.52
C LEU A 213 2.01 6.28 12.45
N PHE A 214 2.05 6.90 11.28
CA PHE A 214 2.94 6.52 10.19
C PHE A 214 4.16 7.43 10.07
N GLY A 215 3.97 8.76 10.11
CA GLY A 215 5.06 9.73 9.93
C GLY A 215 5.97 9.84 11.15
N ILE A 216 5.43 10.28 12.29
CA ILE A 216 6.21 10.56 13.49
C ILE A 216 6.83 9.29 14.07
N SER A 217 6.05 8.20 14.12
CA SER A 217 6.55 6.93 14.66
C SER A 217 7.75 6.37 13.90
N GLU A 218 7.77 6.54 12.57
CA GLU A 218 8.87 6.06 11.74
C GLU A 218 10.14 6.88 11.98
N ILE A 219 10.00 8.20 12.12
CA ILE A 219 11.12 9.07 12.46
C ILE A 219 11.75 8.64 13.79
N LEU A 220 10.93 8.36 14.81
CA LEU A 220 11.42 7.92 16.11
C LEU A 220 12.17 6.59 16.03
N LEU A 221 11.67 5.62 15.25
CA LEU A 221 12.36 4.34 15.02
C LEU A 221 13.67 4.52 14.27
N SER A 222 13.66 5.28 13.18
CA SER A 222 14.85 5.51 12.36
C SER A 222 15.97 6.24 13.13
N ILE A 223 15.61 7.10 14.09
CA ILE A 223 16.59 7.74 15.00
C ILE A 223 17.23 6.69 15.94
N GLU A 224 16.45 5.75 16.46
CA GLU A 224 16.94 4.68 17.34
C GLU A 224 17.88 3.70 16.61
N GLU A 225 17.55 3.34 15.37
CA GLU A 225 18.31 2.33 14.60
C GLU A 225 19.70 2.81 14.16
N GLY A 226 20.02 4.11 14.25
CA GLY A 226 21.37 4.62 14.03
C GLY A 226 21.94 4.26 12.66
N LEU A 227 21.14 4.44 11.60
CA LEU A 227 21.44 3.97 10.24
C LEU A 227 22.82 4.44 9.74
N ALA A 228 23.75 3.49 9.59
CA ALA A 228 25.07 3.71 9.02
C ALA A 228 25.09 3.32 7.54
N PHE A 229 25.09 4.31 6.64
CA PHE A 229 25.09 4.07 5.20
C PHE A 229 26.50 3.72 4.68
N ARG A 230 26.72 2.43 4.36
CA ARG A 230 27.93 1.95 3.66
C ARG A 230 27.53 1.14 2.42
N GLY A 231 27.29 1.81 1.28
CA GLY A 231 27.01 1.13 0.02
C GLY A 231 27.92 1.55 -1.12
N LYS A 232 27.87 0.76 -2.19
CA LYS A 232 28.71 0.94 -3.37
C LYS A 232 28.15 2.04 -4.27
N GLN A 233 29.06 2.80 -4.89
CA GLN A 233 28.68 3.76 -5.92
C GLN A 233 28.26 3.01 -7.19
N ALA A 234 27.05 3.26 -7.66
CA ALA A 234 26.63 2.84 -8.99
C ALA A 234 26.70 4.04 -9.95
N ARG A 235 27.37 3.83 -11.09
CA ARG A 235 27.22 4.69 -12.27
C ARG A 235 26.39 3.91 -13.28
N ILE A 236 25.21 4.42 -13.64
CA ILE A 236 24.44 3.87 -14.74
C ILE A 236 24.95 4.51 -16.03
N THR A 237 25.40 3.68 -16.97
CA THR A 237 25.78 4.12 -18.32
C THR A 237 24.69 3.70 -19.30
N LEU A 238 24.36 4.59 -20.25
CA LEU A 238 23.33 4.35 -21.26
C LEU A 238 23.55 3.05 -22.05
N SER A 239 24.81 2.68 -22.31
CA SER A 239 25.18 1.43 -22.97
C SER A 239 24.72 0.18 -22.20
N THR A 240 24.79 0.21 -20.86
CA THR A 240 24.34 -0.90 -20.01
C THR A 240 22.82 -0.98 -20.02
N VAL A 241 22.13 0.16 -19.93
CA VAL A 241 20.66 0.23 -20.01
C VAL A 241 20.16 -0.39 -21.32
N LEU A 242 20.71 0.04 -22.45
CA LEU A 242 20.36 -0.49 -23.78
C LEU A 242 20.64 -1.98 -23.92
N ARG A 243 21.76 -2.48 -23.36
CA ARG A 243 22.08 -3.91 -23.35
C ARG A 243 21.07 -4.70 -22.52
N THR A 244 20.76 -4.25 -21.31
CA THR A 244 19.77 -4.89 -20.44
C THR A 244 18.39 -4.92 -21.09
N TRP A 245 17.96 -3.81 -21.72
CA TRP A 245 16.69 -3.76 -22.45
C TRP A 245 16.61 -4.74 -23.63
N ARG A 246 17.73 -5.06 -24.28
CA ARG A 246 17.77 -6.12 -25.32
C ARG A 246 17.59 -7.53 -24.75
N GLU A 247 17.96 -7.74 -23.48
CA GLU A 247 17.86 -9.05 -22.83
C GLU A 247 16.52 -9.27 -22.13
N LEU A 248 15.91 -8.21 -21.58
CA LEU A 248 14.65 -8.28 -20.82
C LEU A 248 13.49 -9.01 -21.53
N PRO A 249 13.26 -8.85 -22.86
CA PRO A 249 12.21 -9.57 -23.56
C PRO A 249 12.30 -11.10 -23.45
N ARG A 250 13.48 -11.65 -23.19
CA ARG A 250 13.67 -13.10 -22.97
C ARG A 250 12.96 -13.60 -21.71
N TYR A 251 12.69 -12.71 -20.75
CA TYR A 251 12.04 -13.03 -19.47
C TYR A 251 10.53 -12.73 -19.47
N TRP A 252 9.90 -12.51 -20.63
CA TRP A 252 8.48 -12.16 -20.74
C TRP A 252 7.55 -13.11 -19.97
N ALA A 253 7.84 -14.41 -19.96
CA ALA A 253 7.04 -15.41 -19.24
C ALA A 253 7.12 -15.23 -17.71
N ILE A 254 8.29 -14.82 -17.20
CA ILE A 254 8.47 -14.49 -15.78
C ILE A 254 7.68 -13.23 -15.46
N SER A 255 7.81 -12.18 -16.27
CA SER A 255 7.08 -10.92 -16.07
C SER A 255 5.57 -11.17 -16.08
N LEU A 256 5.03 -11.86 -17.08
CA LEU A 256 3.58 -12.13 -17.17
C LEU A 256 3.06 -12.89 -15.94
N ARG A 257 3.74 -13.97 -15.54
CA ARG A 257 3.33 -14.74 -14.35
C ARG A 257 3.45 -13.93 -13.06
N SER A 258 4.51 -13.14 -12.94
CA SER A 258 4.73 -12.27 -11.78
C SER A 258 3.68 -11.17 -11.71
N SER A 259 3.27 -10.60 -12.85
CA SER A 259 2.17 -9.63 -12.93
C SER A 259 0.84 -10.25 -12.51
N LEU A 260 0.54 -11.48 -12.95
CA LEU A 260 -0.68 -12.20 -12.53
C LEU A 260 -0.69 -12.46 -11.01
N ILE A 261 0.43 -12.93 -10.47
CA ILE A 261 0.63 -13.11 -9.03
C ILE A 261 0.40 -11.79 -8.28
N GLY A 262 1.03 -10.71 -8.76
CA GLY A 262 0.90 -9.39 -8.19
C GLY A 262 -0.52 -8.87 -8.23
N CYS A 263 -1.17 -8.89 -9.38
CA CYS A 263 -2.57 -8.47 -9.52
C CYS A 263 -3.51 -9.24 -8.59
N TRP A 264 -3.34 -10.56 -8.49
CA TRP A 264 -4.12 -11.37 -7.56
C TRP A 264 -3.90 -10.94 -6.11
N MET A 265 -2.64 -10.79 -5.70
CA MET A 265 -2.25 -10.41 -4.33
C MET A 265 -2.52 -8.94 -3.98
N GLY A 266 -2.74 -8.07 -4.97
CA GLY A 266 -3.15 -6.68 -4.74
C GLY A 266 -4.67 -6.51 -4.68
N ILE A 267 -5.41 -7.24 -5.52
CA ILE A 267 -6.88 -7.24 -5.49
C ILE A 267 -7.39 -7.95 -4.23
N THR A 268 -6.78 -9.08 -3.89
CA THR A 268 -6.95 -9.67 -2.55
C THR A 268 -6.15 -8.81 -1.56
N PRO A 269 -6.62 -8.49 -0.35
CA PRO A 269 -5.89 -7.59 0.56
C PRO A 269 -4.65 -8.23 1.22
N ALA A 270 -3.89 -9.04 0.47
CA ALA A 270 -2.64 -9.67 0.86
C ALA A 270 -1.45 -8.70 0.78
N GLY A 271 -1.50 -7.77 -0.19
CA GLY A 271 -0.51 -6.72 -0.40
C GLY A 271 0.74 -7.16 -1.18
N ALA A 272 1.65 -6.21 -1.39
CA ALA A 272 2.84 -6.39 -2.24
C ALA A 272 3.90 -7.34 -1.65
N THR A 273 3.95 -7.49 -0.33
CA THR A 273 4.98 -8.30 0.34
C THR A 273 4.80 -9.80 0.06
N PRO A 274 3.63 -10.42 0.32
CA PRO A 274 3.39 -11.80 -0.10
C PRO A 274 3.55 -12.00 -1.61
N ALA A 275 3.13 -11.03 -2.43
CA ALA A 275 3.28 -11.09 -3.88
C ALA A 275 4.74 -11.24 -4.31
N SER A 276 5.62 -10.41 -3.75
CA SER A 276 7.06 -10.40 -4.04
C SER A 276 7.72 -11.74 -3.66
N PHE A 277 7.49 -12.22 -2.43
CA PHE A 277 8.04 -13.49 -1.96
C PHE A 277 7.49 -14.70 -2.74
N MET A 278 6.19 -14.72 -3.03
CA MET A 278 5.57 -15.80 -3.80
C MET A 278 6.10 -15.85 -5.22
N SER A 279 6.21 -14.68 -5.88
CA SER A 279 6.76 -14.59 -7.23
C SER A 279 8.22 -15.05 -7.29
N TYR A 280 9.06 -14.65 -6.33
CA TYR A 280 10.43 -15.12 -6.19
C TYR A 280 10.50 -16.66 -6.04
N GLY A 281 9.69 -17.22 -5.15
CA GLY A 281 9.63 -18.68 -4.93
C GLY A 281 9.20 -19.46 -6.17
N VAL A 282 8.17 -18.98 -6.87
CA VAL A 282 7.70 -19.59 -8.13
C VAL A 282 8.75 -19.46 -9.24
N ALA A 283 9.43 -18.32 -9.35
CA ALA A 283 10.51 -18.13 -10.31
C ALA A 283 11.69 -19.08 -10.04
N LYS A 284 12.10 -19.24 -8.77
CA LYS A 284 13.14 -20.18 -8.38
C LYS A 284 12.77 -21.63 -8.73
N LYS A 285 11.55 -22.05 -8.41
CA LYS A 285 11.07 -23.43 -8.65
C LYS A 285 10.98 -23.77 -10.14
N MET A 286 10.57 -22.80 -10.97
CA MET A 286 10.36 -23.03 -12.40
C MET A 286 11.61 -22.75 -13.26
N SER A 287 12.66 -22.17 -12.69
CA SER A 287 13.91 -21.94 -13.41
C SER A 287 14.73 -23.22 -13.53
N ARG A 288 15.29 -23.46 -14.72
CA ARG A 288 16.29 -24.51 -14.94
C ARG A 288 17.56 -24.29 -14.10
N HIS A 289 17.82 -23.04 -13.71
CA HIS A 289 18.97 -22.62 -12.89
C HIS A 289 18.53 -22.21 -11.48
N GLY A 290 17.51 -22.87 -10.91
CA GLY A 290 16.98 -22.55 -9.59
C GLY A 290 18.01 -22.59 -8.44
N ALA A 291 19.12 -23.31 -8.61
CA ALA A 291 20.22 -23.41 -7.64
C ALA A 291 21.08 -22.13 -7.54
N ASP A 292 21.00 -21.24 -8.54
CA ASP A 292 21.80 -20.01 -8.61
C ASP A 292 21.05 -18.79 -8.06
N PHE A 293 19.76 -18.93 -7.70
CA PHE A 293 19.00 -17.89 -7.01
C PHE A 293 19.64 -17.58 -5.64
N GLY A 294 19.78 -16.31 -5.33
CA GLY A 294 20.52 -15.81 -4.18
C GLY A 294 21.99 -15.48 -4.48
N LYS A 295 22.47 -15.77 -5.71
CA LYS A 295 23.86 -15.53 -6.14
C LYS A 295 23.99 -14.46 -7.22
N GLY A 296 22.92 -13.72 -7.52
CA GLY A 296 22.95 -12.62 -8.49
C GLY A 296 22.32 -12.96 -9.84
N ARG A 297 21.21 -13.70 -9.81
CA ARG A 297 20.40 -14.01 -10.99
C ARG A 297 19.40 -12.90 -11.26
N ILE A 298 19.37 -12.42 -12.50
CA ILE A 298 18.45 -11.35 -12.91
C ILE A 298 16.99 -11.77 -12.79
N GLU A 299 16.66 -13.08 -12.93
CA GLU A 299 15.30 -13.58 -12.70
C GLU A 299 14.83 -13.34 -11.26
N GLY A 300 15.76 -13.39 -10.30
CA GLY A 300 15.51 -13.11 -8.89
C GLY A 300 15.29 -11.63 -8.57
N VAL A 301 15.52 -10.73 -9.54
CA VAL A 301 15.18 -9.30 -9.46
C VAL A 301 13.87 -9.04 -10.22
N ILE A 302 13.74 -9.54 -11.44
CA ILE A 302 12.56 -9.31 -12.30
C ILE A 302 11.28 -9.84 -11.65
N ALA A 303 11.32 -11.05 -11.09
CA ALA A 303 10.13 -11.70 -10.53
C ALA A 303 9.51 -10.96 -9.34
N PRO A 304 10.27 -10.65 -8.25
CA PRO A 304 9.72 -9.92 -7.12
C PRO A 304 9.31 -8.50 -7.47
N GLU A 305 10.10 -7.75 -8.26
CA GLU A 305 9.80 -6.36 -8.63
C GLU A 305 8.54 -6.24 -9.50
N THR A 306 8.38 -7.10 -10.51
CA THR A 306 7.14 -7.12 -11.31
C THR A 306 5.93 -7.44 -10.45
N ALA A 307 6.02 -8.41 -9.53
CA ALA A 307 4.89 -8.78 -8.67
C ALA A 307 4.56 -7.72 -7.63
N ALA A 308 5.57 -7.10 -7.00
CA ALA A 308 5.39 -6.06 -6.01
C ALA A 308 4.69 -4.83 -6.60
N HIS A 309 5.15 -4.36 -7.78
CA HIS A 309 4.52 -3.23 -8.45
C HIS A 309 3.13 -3.56 -9.00
N ALA A 310 2.92 -4.74 -9.59
CA ALA A 310 1.60 -5.17 -10.02
C ALA A 310 0.61 -5.24 -8.84
N ALA A 311 1.03 -5.77 -7.68
CA ALA A 311 0.23 -5.78 -6.46
C ALA A 311 -0.04 -4.38 -5.92
N GLY A 312 1.00 -3.55 -5.85
CA GLY A 312 0.90 -2.18 -5.35
C GLY A 312 -0.07 -1.33 -6.17
N THR A 313 -0.04 -1.47 -7.49
CA THR A 313 -0.95 -0.79 -8.42
C THR A 313 -2.37 -1.37 -8.37
N SER A 314 -2.52 -2.69 -8.44
CA SER A 314 -3.83 -3.35 -8.44
C SER A 314 -4.59 -3.22 -7.11
N ALA A 315 -3.90 -2.92 -6.01
CA ALA A 315 -4.52 -2.60 -4.72
C ALA A 315 -5.43 -1.35 -4.76
N LEU A 316 -5.28 -0.49 -5.77
CA LEU A 316 -6.19 0.64 -6.00
C LEU A 316 -7.51 0.22 -6.64
N LEU A 317 -7.59 -0.95 -7.29
CA LEU A 317 -8.82 -1.42 -7.92
C LEU A 317 -9.97 -1.58 -6.92
N PRO A 318 -9.85 -2.41 -5.86
CA PRO A 318 -10.93 -2.55 -4.88
C PRO A 318 -11.17 -1.24 -4.12
N MET A 319 -10.14 -0.40 -3.94
CA MET A 319 -10.27 0.90 -3.30
C MET A 319 -11.20 1.82 -4.09
N LEU A 320 -10.96 1.96 -5.40
CA LEU A 320 -11.75 2.83 -6.27
C LEU A 320 -13.16 2.26 -6.51
N ALA A 321 -13.27 0.95 -6.78
CA ALA A 321 -14.52 0.34 -7.19
C ALA A 321 -15.46 -0.01 -6.02
N LEU A 322 -14.90 -0.42 -4.87
CA LEU A 322 -15.67 -0.91 -3.71
C LEU A 322 -15.48 -0.07 -2.45
N GLY A 323 -14.57 0.91 -2.46
CA GLY A 323 -14.24 1.69 -1.27
C GLY A 323 -13.37 0.92 -0.27
N VAL A 324 -12.75 -0.18 -0.67
CA VAL A 324 -11.97 -1.06 0.22
C VAL A 324 -10.52 -1.15 -0.24
N PRO A 325 -9.55 -0.64 0.53
CA PRO A 325 -8.16 -0.58 0.10
C PRO A 325 -7.48 -1.95 0.21
N GLY A 326 -6.75 -2.34 -0.84
CA GLY A 326 -5.97 -3.59 -0.87
C GLY A 326 -4.58 -3.51 -0.23
N SER A 327 -4.16 -2.33 0.24
CA SER A 327 -2.82 -2.11 0.80
C SER A 327 -2.81 -0.98 1.85
N PRO A 328 -1.77 -0.89 2.69
CA PRO A 328 -1.60 0.21 3.64
C PRO A 328 -1.62 1.58 2.97
N THR A 329 -0.87 1.74 1.86
CA THR A 329 -0.82 3.01 1.13
C THR A 329 -2.17 3.35 0.50
N ALA A 330 -2.89 2.35 -0.02
CA ALA A 330 -4.25 2.54 -0.51
C ALA A 330 -5.21 2.98 0.61
N ALA A 331 -5.03 2.51 1.85
CA ALA A 331 -5.85 2.96 2.97
C ALA A 331 -5.59 4.43 3.32
N VAL A 332 -4.33 4.88 3.23
CA VAL A 332 -3.99 6.31 3.41
C VAL A 332 -4.58 7.16 2.28
N LEU A 333 -4.45 6.70 1.03
CA LEU A 333 -5.06 7.36 -0.13
C LEU A 333 -6.59 7.44 0.00
N LEU A 334 -7.25 6.35 0.43
CA LEU A 334 -8.70 6.30 0.65
C LEU A 334 -9.15 7.37 1.66
N GLY A 335 -8.46 7.50 2.79
CA GLY A 335 -8.78 8.55 3.75
C GLY A 335 -8.54 9.96 3.17
N GLY A 336 -7.52 10.13 2.33
CA GLY A 336 -7.30 11.35 1.53
C GLY A 336 -8.49 11.71 0.63
N LEU A 337 -9.01 10.72 -0.11
CA LEU A 337 -10.19 10.88 -0.97
C LEU A 337 -11.41 11.35 -0.16
N MET A 338 -11.64 10.71 0.98
CA MET A 338 -12.75 11.05 1.87
C MET A 338 -12.65 12.47 2.41
N MET A 339 -11.44 12.95 2.71
CA MET A 339 -11.23 14.35 3.12
C MET A 339 -11.52 15.35 2.00
N TRP A 340 -11.24 15.01 0.74
CA TRP A 340 -11.62 15.85 -0.40
C TRP A 340 -13.10 15.74 -0.77
N GLY A 341 -13.92 15.07 0.05
CA GLY A 341 -15.34 14.85 -0.19
C GLY A 341 -15.64 13.81 -1.28
N LEU A 342 -14.61 13.09 -1.76
CA LEU A 342 -14.80 11.99 -2.70
C LEU A 342 -15.14 10.73 -1.92
N GLN A 343 -16.18 10.04 -2.33
CA GLN A 343 -16.57 8.76 -1.73
C GLN A 343 -16.23 7.62 -2.69
N PRO A 344 -15.15 6.87 -2.45
CA PRO A 344 -14.81 5.73 -3.28
C PRO A 344 -15.85 4.63 -3.18
N GLY A 345 -16.03 3.92 -4.29
CA GLY A 345 -17.16 3.04 -4.51
C GLY A 345 -17.71 3.20 -5.93
N PRO A 346 -18.81 2.50 -6.25
CA PRO A 346 -19.30 2.44 -7.61
C PRO A 346 -19.79 3.80 -8.16
N MET A 347 -20.31 4.67 -7.27
CA MET A 347 -20.76 6.01 -7.64
C MET A 347 -19.61 6.92 -8.08
N LEU A 348 -18.38 6.70 -7.62
CA LEU A 348 -17.23 7.50 -8.02
C LEU A 348 -16.98 7.43 -9.54
N PHE A 349 -17.21 6.26 -10.16
CA PHE A 349 -17.08 6.06 -11.61
C PHE A 349 -18.19 6.74 -12.42
N VAL A 350 -19.31 7.06 -11.77
CA VAL A 350 -20.47 7.69 -12.41
C VAL A 350 -20.41 9.21 -12.26
N GLU A 351 -20.20 9.68 -11.03
CA GLU A 351 -20.27 11.09 -10.67
C GLU A 351 -18.94 11.83 -10.90
N GLN A 352 -17.81 11.15 -10.75
CA GLN A 352 -16.48 11.77 -10.73
C GLN A 352 -15.58 11.19 -11.84
N LYS A 353 -16.10 11.19 -13.08
CA LYS A 353 -15.41 10.58 -14.24
C LYS A 353 -14.04 11.20 -14.50
N ASP A 354 -13.95 12.53 -14.52
CA ASP A 354 -12.67 13.22 -14.77
C ASP A 354 -11.62 12.87 -13.72
N PHE A 355 -12.05 12.70 -12.46
CA PHE A 355 -11.18 12.27 -11.37
C PHE A 355 -10.68 10.85 -11.58
N VAL A 356 -11.57 9.89 -11.81
CA VAL A 356 -11.21 8.46 -11.93
C VAL A 356 -10.32 8.23 -13.15
N TRP A 357 -10.69 8.78 -14.30
CA TRP A 357 -9.93 8.59 -15.53
C TRP A 357 -8.65 9.42 -15.56
N GLY A 358 -8.64 10.61 -14.95
CA GLY A 358 -7.42 11.37 -14.71
C GLY A 358 -6.43 10.62 -13.81
N LEU A 359 -6.92 9.96 -12.75
CA LEU A 359 -6.09 9.09 -11.92
C LEU A 359 -5.54 7.90 -12.72
N ILE A 360 -6.38 7.14 -13.42
CA ILE A 360 -5.93 5.98 -14.23
C ILE A 360 -4.91 6.41 -15.29
N ALA A 361 -5.14 7.51 -16.00
CA ALA A 361 -4.20 8.06 -16.98
C ALA A 361 -2.87 8.49 -16.34
N SER A 362 -2.94 9.13 -15.17
CA SER A 362 -1.74 9.48 -14.39
C SER A 362 -0.94 8.26 -13.93
N MET A 363 -1.58 7.10 -13.74
CA MET A 363 -0.85 5.88 -13.42
C MET A 363 -0.01 5.42 -14.62
N TYR A 364 -0.53 5.50 -15.85
CA TYR A 364 0.26 5.20 -17.05
C TYR A 364 1.43 6.17 -17.22
N MET A 365 1.12 7.48 -17.22
CA MET A 365 2.13 8.52 -17.40
C MET A 365 3.15 8.53 -16.26
N GLY A 366 2.69 8.43 -15.02
CA GLY A 366 3.53 8.50 -13.83
C GLY A 366 4.52 7.34 -13.74
N ASN A 367 4.13 6.13 -14.14
CA ASN A 367 5.06 5.01 -14.21
C ASN A 367 6.08 5.16 -15.35
N LEU A 368 5.66 5.71 -16.50
CA LEU A 368 6.57 5.97 -17.63
C LEU A 368 7.58 7.07 -17.31
N VAL A 369 7.11 8.21 -16.82
CA VAL A 369 7.93 9.33 -16.36
C VAL A 369 8.81 8.90 -15.19
N GLY A 370 8.26 8.09 -14.28
CA GLY A 370 8.98 7.49 -13.15
C GLY A 370 10.18 6.69 -13.62
N LEU A 371 9.97 5.75 -14.54
CA LEU A 371 11.03 4.95 -15.14
C LEU A 371 12.14 5.82 -15.75
N ALA A 372 11.77 6.87 -16.49
CA ALA A 372 12.73 7.81 -17.07
C ALA A 372 13.54 8.56 -16.00
N ILE A 373 12.86 9.10 -14.98
CA ILE A 373 13.48 9.85 -13.89
C ILE A 373 14.43 8.96 -13.09
N VAL A 374 14.01 7.76 -12.69
CA VAL A 374 14.88 6.89 -11.88
C VAL A 374 16.09 6.43 -12.66
N LEU A 375 15.95 6.03 -13.93
CA LEU A 375 17.10 5.65 -14.77
C LEU A 375 18.09 6.80 -14.98
N ALA A 376 17.60 8.03 -15.14
CA ALA A 376 18.44 9.21 -15.33
C ALA A 376 19.11 9.67 -14.03
N CYS A 377 18.39 9.61 -12.90
CA CYS A 377 18.77 10.25 -11.64
C CYS A 377 19.22 9.27 -10.55
N VAL A 378 19.44 7.97 -10.84
CA VAL A 378 19.97 7.00 -9.86
C VAL A 378 21.15 7.55 -9.05
N PRO A 379 22.20 8.15 -9.65
CA PRO A 379 23.34 8.64 -8.87
C PRO A 379 22.95 9.75 -7.90
N ALA A 380 22.00 10.62 -8.26
CA ALA A 380 21.50 11.69 -7.42
C ALA A 380 20.69 11.12 -6.25
N PHE A 381 19.80 10.17 -6.51
CA PHE A 381 19.02 9.50 -5.45
C PHE A 381 19.91 8.71 -4.49
N ALA A 382 20.92 8.00 -5.00
CA ALA A 382 21.91 7.33 -4.15
C ALA A 382 22.76 8.32 -3.32
N ALA A 383 22.91 9.58 -3.75
CA ALA A 383 23.60 10.61 -2.99
C ALA A 383 22.75 11.18 -1.85
N ILE A 384 21.41 11.16 -1.95
CA ILE A 384 20.50 11.60 -0.88
C ILE A 384 20.71 10.78 0.41
N LEU A 385 21.07 9.50 0.29
CA LEU A 385 21.45 8.64 1.43
C LEU A 385 22.64 9.16 2.25
N ARG A 386 23.39 10.14 1.73
CA ARG A 386 24.51 10.76 2.44
C ARG A 386 24.07 11.95 3.30
N ILE A 387 22.84 12.44 3.12
CA ILE A 387 22.29 13.53 3.93
C ILE A 387 22.04 12.97 5.33
N PRO A 388 22.48 13.66 6.40
CA PRO A 388 22.22 13.22 7.76
C PRO A 388 20.72 13.14 8.02
N PHE A 389 20.25 11.97 8.49
CA PHE A 389 18.84 11.70 8.74
C PHE A 389 18.19 12.76 9.64
N ALA A 390 18.94 13.33 10.58
CA ALA A 390 18.48 14.42 11.45
C ALA A 390 17.90 15.63 10.69
N VAL A 391 18.49 16.01 9.55
CA VAL A 391 18.02 17.15 8.74
C VAL A 391 16.70 16.80 8.05
N VAL A 392 16.61 15.58 7.51
CA VAL A 392 15.39 15.09 6.85
C VAL A 392 14.25 14.96 7.87
N ALA A 393 14.51 14.30 9.01
CA ALA A 393 13.57 14.14 10.10
C ALA A 393 13.03 15.47 10.63
N SER A 394 13.91 16.47 10.84
CA SER A 394 13.51 17.81 11.31
C SER A 394 12.60 18.50 10.30
N THR A 395 12.89 18.38 9.00
CA THR A 395 12.06 18.96 7.94
C THR A 395 10.68 18.28 7.90
N ILE A 396 10.64 16.96 7.99
CA ILE A 396 9.39 16.20 8.02
C ILE A 396 8.56 16.58 9.25
N LEU A 397 9.18 16.68 10.43
CA LEU A 397 8.50 17.08 11.67
C LEU A 397 7.81 18.44 11.55
N VAL A 398 8.48 19.43 10.94
CA VAL A 398 7.90 20.76 10.69
C VAL A 398 6.72 20.67 9.73
N VAL A 399 6.87 19.95 8.62
CA VAL A 399 5.77 19.75 7.65
C VAL A 399 4.58 19.03 8.28
N CYS A 400 4.82 18.00 9.09
CA CYS A 400 3.79 17.26 9.81
C CYS A 400 3.06 18.14 10.82
N ALA A 401 3.79 18.95 11.60
CA ALA A 401 3.20 19.86 12.58
C ALA A 401 2.34 20.95 11.92
N ILE A 402 2.83 21.53 10.80
CA ILE A 402 2.03 22.47 9.99
C ILE A 402 0.77 21.75 9.48
N GLY A 403 0.93 20.55 8.91
CA GLY A 403 -0.19 19.78 8.38
C GLY A 403 -1.27 19.47 9.41
N ALA A 404 -0.87 18.95 10.58
CA ALA A 404 -1.79 18.67 11.69
C ALA A 404 -2.50 19.94 12.17
N TYR A 405 -1.78 21.06 12.30
CA TYR A 405 -2.39 22.32 12.71
C TYR A 405 -3.44 22.83 11.72
N THR A 406 -3.16 22.71 10.41
CA THR A 406 -4.04 23.27 9.37
C THR A 406 -5.39 22.57 9.24
N VAL A 407 -5.58 21.39 9.84
CA VAL A 407 -6.85 20.65 9.78
C VAL A 407 -7.96 21.45 10.47
N HIS A 408 -7.77 21.78 11.75
CA HIS A 408 -8.78 22.53 12.53
C HIS A 408 -8.29 23.87 13.06
N ASN A 409 -7.07 24.30 12.71
CA ASN A 409 -6.39 25.44 13.34
C ASN A 409 -6.31 25.30 14.86
N ALA A 410 -6.07 24.08 15.35
CA ALA A 410 -6.07 23.74 16.76
C ALA A 410 -4.72 23.16 17.21
N TRP A 411 -4.22 23.64 18.34
CA TRP A 411 -3.03 23.06 19.00
C TRP A 411 -3.25 21.63 19.48
N PHE A 412 -4.50 21.26 19.74
CA PHE A 412 -4.88 19.91 20.13
C PHE A 412 -4.49 18.88 19.07
N ASP A 413 -4.59 19.22 17.78
CA ASP A 413 -4.21 18.32 16.67
C ASP A 413 -2.70 18.04 16.67
N ILE A 414 -1.86 19.04 16.96
CA ILE A 414 -0.41 18.82 17.09
C ILE A 414 -0.11 17.90 18.29
N LEU A 415 -0.81 18.10 19.41
CA LEU A 415 -0.65 17.24 20.58
C LEU A 415 -1.04 15.79 20.26
N LEU A 416 -2.18 15.58 19.61
CA LEU A 416 -2.65 14.27 19.16
C LEU A 416 -1.65 13.63 18.21
N MET A 417 -1.16 14.37 17.21
CA MET A 417 -0.12 13.89 16.28
C MET A 417 1.11 13.37 17.03
N LEU A 418 1.59 14.09 18.05
CA LEU A 418 2.75 13.67 18.84
C LEU A 418 2.44 12.44 19.71
N VAL A 419 1.29 12.42 20.39
CA VAL A 419 0.84 11.28 21.21
C VAL A 419 0.73 10.02 20.36
N PHE A 420 0.04 10.11 19.22
CA PHE A 420 -0.08 8.98 18.30
C PHE A 420 1.22 8.65 17.57
N GLY A 421 2.16 9.59 17.48
CA GLY A 421 3.55 9.34 17.13
C GLY A 421 4.23 8.37 18.08
N VAL A 422 4.12 8.64 19.38
CA VAL A 422 4.67 7.76 20.42
C VAL A 422 3.92 6.42 20.46
N VAL A 423 2.59 6.43 20.38
CA VAL A 423 1.79 5.19 20.33
C VAL A 423 2.18 4.33 19.13
N GLY A 424 2.28 4.93 17.93
CA GLY A 424 2.72 4.24 16.73
C GLY A 424 4.13 3.66 16.88
N TYR A 425 5.04 4.40 17.50
CA TYR A 425 6.41 3.94 17.77
C TYR A 425 6.41 2.71 18.69
N VAL A 426 5.66 2.75 19.79
CA VAL A 426 5.53 1.61 20.71
C VAL A 426 4.88 0.41 20.03
N LEU A 427 3.80 0.62 19.27
CA LEU A 427 3.11 -0.45 18.56
C LEU A 427 4.03 -1.13 17.53
N LYS A 428 4.80 -0.37 16.77
CA LYS A 428 5.79 -0.92 15.83
C LYS A 428 6.88 -1.71 16.56
N LYS A 429 7.39 -1.21 17.69
CA LYS A 429 8.39 -1.91 18.52
C LYS A 429 7.88 -3.25 19.09
N LEU A 430 6.55 -3.35 19.27
CA LEU A 430 5.86 -4.55 19.72
C LEU A 430 5.33 -5.40 18.54
N ASP A 431 5.70 -5.11 17.30
CA ASP A 431 5.24 -5.72 16.04
C ASP A 431 3.71 -5.73 15.84
N TYR A 432 2.99 -4.71 16.32
CA TYR A 432 1.59 -4.50 15.98
C TYR A 432 1.49 -3.82 14.61
N PRO A 433 0.76 -4.41 13.65
CA PRO A 433 0.64 -3.83 12.32
C PRO A 433 -0.25 -2.60 12.35
N LEU A 434 0.30 -1.44 11.97
CA LEU A 434 -0.47 -0.18 11.94
C LEU A 434 -1.47 -0.11 10.78
N ALA A 435 -1.22 -0.80 9.68
CA ALA A 435 -2.08 -0.75 8.51
C ALA A 435 -3.51 -1.25 8.76
N PRO A 436 -3.74 -2.42 9.41
CA PRO A 436 -5.08 -2.82 9.85
C PRO A 436 -5.74 -1.82 10.80
N MET A 437 -4.99 -1.16 11.67
CA MET A 437 -5.52 -0.14 12.58
C MET A 437 -6.03 1.08 11.83
N VAL A 438 -5.23 1.60 10.88
CA VAL A 438 -5.62 2.74 10.04
C VAL A 438 -6.77 2.39 9.11
N LEU A 439 -6.81 1.16 8.60
CA LEU A 439 -7.95 0.66 7.84
C LEU A 439 -9.24 0.69 8.66
N ALA A 440 -9.19 0.16 9.88
CA ALA A 440 -10.33 0.15 10.80
C ALA A 440 -10.75 1.55 11.23
N LEU A 441 -9.80 2.47 11.37
CA LEU A 441 -10.06 3.88 11.64
C LEU A 441 -10.85 4.54 10.49
N VAL A 442 -10.44 4.34 9.23
CA VAL A 442 -11.08 4.96 8.05
C VAL A 442 -12.45 4.34 7.75
N LEU A 443 -12.52 3.01 7.80
CA LEU A 443 -13.72 2.28 7.40
C LEU A 443 -14.65 1.95 8.57
N GLY A 444 -14.26 2.25 9.82
CA GLY A 444 -15.00 1.88 11.02
C GLY A 444 -16.44 2.35 10.99
N ASP A 445 -16.66 3.65 10.80
CA ASP A 445 -18.00 4.23 10.76
C ASP A 445 -18.85 3.66 9.63
N ARG A 446 -18.26 3.46 8.45
CA ARG A 446 -18.97 2.87 7.30
C ARG A 446 -19.33 1.41 7.54
N THR A 447 -18.44 0.68 8.18
CA THR A 447 -18.67 -0.73 8.54
C THR A 447 -19.78 -0.83 9.58
N GLU A 448 -19.75 0.00 10.62
CA GLU A 448 -20.81 0.07 11.62
C GLU A 448 -22.15 0.48 11.00
N GLN A 449 -22.16 1.51 10.14
CA GLN A 449 -23.36 1.97 9.45
C GLN A 449 -23.97 0.87 8.58
N ALA A 450 -23.16 0.20 7.74
CA ALA A 450 -23.64 -0.89 6.88
C ALA A 450 -24.18 -2.06 7.70
N PHE A 451 -23.50 -2.43 8.79
CA PHE A 451 -23.96 -3.47 9.72
C PHE A 451 -25.31 -3.11 10.34
N ARG A 452 -25.43 -1.90 10.89
CA ARG A 452 -26.65 -1.45 11.58
C ARG A 452 -27.81 -1.27 10.62
N GLN A 453 -27.57 -0.71 9.43
CA GLN A 453 -28.59 -0.61 8.38
C GLN A 453 -29.10 -1.99 7.96
N SER A 454 -28.21 -2.97 7.83
CA SER A 454 -28.57 -4.36 7.51
C SER A 454 -29.46 -4.96 8.60
N LEU A 455 -29.10 -4.81 9.88
CA LEU A 455 -29.94 -5.29 10.99
C LEU A 455 -31.28 -4.56 11.08
N LEU A 456 -31.33 -3.26 10.78
CA LEU A 456 -32.60 -2.54 10.72
C LEU A 456 -33.50 -3.08 9.60
N MET A 457 -32.93 -3.41 8.44
CA MET A 457 -33.67 -4.03 7.32
C MET A 457 -34.27 -5.39 7.68
N SER A 458 -33.58 -6.17 8.52
CA SER A 458 -34.04 -7.49 8.98
C SER A 458 -34.74 -7.48 10.35
N GLN A 459 -35.03 -6.31 10.91
CA GLN A 459 -35.63 -6.16 12.24
C GLN A 459 -34.81 -6.85 13.35
N GLY A 460 -33.49 -6.88 13.21
CA GLY A 460 -32.54 -7.44 14.18
C GLY A 460 -32.06 -8.85 13.85
N ASP A 461 -32.56 -9.49 12.80
CA ASP A 461 -32.13 -10.84 12.42
C ASP A 461 -30.77 -10.84 11.69
N VAL A 462 -29.77 -11.49 12.28
CA VAL A 462 -28.42 -11.66 11.72
C VAL A 462 -28.40 -12.58 10.50
N ALA A 463 -29.46 -13.35 10.25
CA ALA A 463 -29.59 -14.18 9.05
C ALA A 463 -29.57 -13.38 7.74
N ILE A 464 -29.76 -12.05 7.80
CA ILE A 464 -29.62 -11.17 6.62
C ILE A 464 -28.24 -11.31 5.94
N PHE A 465 -27.20 -11.62 6.70
CA PHE A 465 -25.86 -11.85 6.18
C PHE A 465 -25.69 -13.20 5.44
N TRP A 466 -26.76 -13.98 5.36
CA TRP A 466 -26.87 -15.22 4.61
C TRP A 466 -28.09 -15.25 3.67
N ALA A 467 -28.81 -14.13 3.56
CA ALA A 467 -30.10 -14.07 2.86
C ALA A 467 -29.99 -14.23 1.35
N ASN A 468 -28.83 -13.93 0.75
CA ASN A 468 -28.60 -14.15 -0.67
C ASN A 468 -27.24 -14.81 -0.95
N PRO A 469 -27.07 -15.46 -2.11
CA PRO A 469 -25.83 -16.18 -2.44
C PRO A 469 -24.58 -15.29 -2.47
N LEU A 470 -24.72 -14.01 -2.80
CA LEU A 470 -23.59 -13.09 -2.91
C LEU A 470 -23.03 -12.74 -1.52
N VAL A 471 -23.88 -12.23 -0.63
CA VAL A 471 -23.52 -11.93 0.76
C VAL A 471 -23.05 -13.19 1.46
N ALA A 472 -23.74 -14.31 1.27
CA ALA A 472 -23.34 -15.60 1.83
C ALA A 472 -21.93 -16.03 1.38
N THR A 473 -21.62 -15.95 0.09
CA THR A 473 -20.29 -16.35 -0.41
C THR A 473 -19.18 -15.43 0.10
N ILE A 474 -19.42 -14.12 0.15
CA ILE A 474 -18.45 -13.14 0.66
C ILE A 474 -18.24 -13.31 2.17
N MET A 475 -19.32 -13.48 2.94
CA MET A 475 -19.27 -13.74 4.38
C MET A 475 -18.59 -15.07 4.70
N ALA A 476 -18.89 -16.13 3.96
CA ALA A 476 -18.22 -17.42 4.11
C ALA A 476 -16.71 -17.31 3.84
N ALA A 477 -16.31 -16.60 2.79
CA ALA A 477 -14.91 -16.33 2.50
C ALA A 477 -14.25 -15.52 3.62
N GLY A 478 -14.93 -14.50 4.15
CA GLY A 478 -14.45 -13.70 5.27
C GLY A 478 -14.25 -14.55 6.54
N ILE A 479 -15.23 -15.37 6.90
CA ILE A 479 -15.14 -16.27 8.06
C ILE A 479 -14.02 -17.29 7.86
N ALA A 480 -13.90 -17.86 6.66
CA ALA A 480 -12.83 -18.78 6.33
C ALA A 480 -11.45 -18.15 6.52
N LEU A 481 -11.23 -16.92 6.03
CA LEU A 481 -9.97 -16.19 6.21
C LEU A 481 -9.72 -15.80 7.68
N LEU A 482 -10.76 -15.41 8.42
CA LEU A 482 -10.65 -15.06 9.83
C LEU A 482 -10.23 -16.26 10.69
N VAL A 483 -10.78 -17.44 10.39
CA VAL A 483 -10.51 -18.69 11.13
C VAL A 483 -9.28 -19.43 10.60
N TRP A 484 -8.84 -19.14 9.36
CA TRP A 484 -7.70 -19.81 8.71
C TRP A 484 -6.43 -19.92 9.58
N PRO A 485 -6.00 -18.88 10.32
CA PRO A 485 -4.80 -19.00 11.14
C PRO A 485 -4.97 -19.98 12.32
N LEU A 486 -6.17 -20.02 12.92
CA LEU A 486 -6.49 -20.97 13.99
C LEU A 486 -6.54 -22.40 13.45
N ALA A 487 -7.12 -22.61 12.28
CA ALA A 487 -7.17 -23.91 11.62
C ALA A 487 -5.76 -24.42 11.30
N ASN A 488 -4.89 -23.57 10.74
CA ASN A 488 -3.49 -23.93 10.47
C ASN A 488 -2.71 -24.27 11.74
N TRP A 489 -2.91 -23.51 12.82
CA TRP A 489 -2.31 -23.81 14.11
C TRP A 489 -2.77 -25.17 14.65
N ALA A 490 -4.08 -25.45 14.62
CA ALA A 490 -4.66 -26.71 15.07
C ALA A 490 -4.16 -27.90 14.23
N TRP A 491 -4.12 -27.79 12.90
CA TRP A 491 -3.56 -28.82 12.02
C TRP A 491 -2.07 -29.06 12.27
N GLY A 492 -1.30 -27.99 12.55
CA GLY A 492 0.11 -28.11 12.92
C GLY A 492 0.32 -28.91 14.21
N GLN A 493 -0.54 -28.72 15.21
CA GLN A 493 -0.50 -29.47 16.47
C GLN A 493 -0.88 -30.95 16.28
N ILE A 494 -1.91 -31.23 15.47
CA ILE A 494 -2.32 -32.61 15.13
C ILE A 494 -1.19 -33.34 14.37
N GLY A 495 -0.55 -32.66 13.42
CA GLY A 495 0.60 -33.21 12.69
C GLY A 495 1.84 -33.44 13.56
N ALA A 496 2.05 -32.63 14.60
CA ALA A 496 3.11 -32.83 15.58
C ALA A 496 2.84 -34.03 16.50
N LEU A 497 1.58 -34.29 16.86
CA LEU A 497 1.15 -35.46 17.63
C LEU A 497 1.23 -36.76 16.83
N ALA A 498 1.13 -36.70 15.50
CA ALA A 498 1.23 -37.86 14.60
C ALA A 498 2.67 -38.26 14.22
N ARG A 499 3.70 -37.48 14.59
CA ARG A 499 5.09 -37.85 14.36
C ARG A 499 5.56 -38.81 15.46
N PRO A 500 6.01 -40.04 15.14
CA PRO A 500 6.61 -40.90 16.14
C PRO A 500 7.82 -40.18 16.74
N LYS A 501 7.90 -40.12 18.07
CA LYS A 501 9.11 -39.70 18.79
C LYS A 501 10.23 -40.64 18.34
N ILE A 502 11.12 -40.16 17.48
CA ILE A 502 12.39 -40.83 17.23
C ILE A 502 13.14 -40.70 18.55
N THR A 503 13.14 -41.79 19.32
CA THR A 503 14.02 -41.96 20.47
C THR A 503 15.44 -41.92 19.94
N GLU A 504 16.10 -40.78 20.10
CA GLU A 504 17.56 -40.73 20.12
C GLU A 504 17.99 -41.68 21.25
N THR A 505 18.60 -42.80 20.86
CA THR A 505 19.29 -43.69 21.79
C THR A 505 20.67 -43.10 22.06
N PRO A 506 21.18 -43.27 23.29
CA PRO A 506 22.21 -42.42 23.89
C PRO A 506 23.58 -42.46 23.22
#